data_AF-A0A670JKZ5-F1
#
_entry.id   AF-A0A670JKZ5-F1
#
_cell.length_a   1.000
_cell.length_b   1.000
_cell.length_c   1.000
_cell.angle_alpha   90.00
_cell.angle_beta   90.00
_cell.angle_gamma   90.00
#
_symmetry.space_group_name_H-M   'P 1'
#
loop_
_entity.id
_entity.type
_entity.pdbx_description
1 polymer ?
#
loop_
_entity_poly.entity_id
_entity_poly.type
_entity_poly.pdbx_seq_one_letter_code
_entity_poly.pdbx_strand_id
1 'polypeptide(L)'
;EPGYAEPEGPKGDRGEPGQRGSSGENGADGLPGKPGLKGSRGDKGSPGPTGPPGCPGQLGEPGLPGKPGIPGEKVAKGDPGFPGLDIPGFPGPFGLPGLPGPQGDEGSPGIKGQPGRPGVPGSMGDQGPIGPPGLPGQPGLPGKPGAIIAGQKGNRGPPGPDGKPVKRGFIFSRHSQSTEIPSCPSGTSQIYSGYSLLFVQGNEQAHGQDLGSAGSCLQRFTTMPFLLCNPSNVCRFASRNDYSYWLSTAEPMPLDMAPISGKALEPYISRCTVCEVPAVMIAVHSQTTSVPPCPQGWQSVWKGYSFVMYTGAGSEASGQALASPGSCLEKFHAIPFIECHGRGTCNYYSNSYSFWLASINPRRILNQCFSSL
;
A
#
# COMPACT_ATOMS: atom_id res chain seq x y z
N GLU A 1 62.85 74.89 63.56
CA GLU A 1 62.38 74.35 64.85
C GLU A 1 60.95 74.82 65.10
N PRO A 2 60.08 74.08 65.82
CA PRO A 2 60.27 72.77 66.45
C PRO A 2 59.32 71.67 65.91
N GLY A 3 59.71 70.41 66.14
CA GLY A 3 58.88 69.23 65.91
C GLY A 3 57.86 69.03 67.03
N TYR A 4 56.74 68.39 66.68
CA TYR A 4 55.83 67.76 67.62
C TYR A 4 55.46 66.37 67.07
N ALA A 5 55.72 65.38 67.92
CA ALA A 5 55.33 64.00 67.75
C ALA A 5 53.86 63.79 68.10
N GLU A 6 53.23 62.84 67.39
CA GLU A 6 52.17 61.92 67.83
C GLU A 6 50.78 62.51 68.20
N PRO A 7 49.66 61.75 68.05
CA PRO A 7 49.55 60.35 68.51
C PRO A 7 48.93 59.32 67.55
N GLU A 8 49.22 58.07 67.89
CA GLU A 8 48.66 56.81 67.40
C GLU A 8 47.13 56.80 67.25
N GLY A 9 46.68 56.04 66.23
CA GLY A 9 45.30 56.00 65.79
C GLY A 9 44.31 55.40 66.79
N PRO A 10 43.00 55.72 66.66
CA PRO A 10 41.97 55.07 67.43
C PRO A 10 41.92 53.57 67.07
N LYS A 11 42.03 52.74 68.11
CA LYS A 11 41.84 51.29 68.06
C LYS A 11 40.50 50.98 67.40
N GLY A 12 40.52 50.21 66.31
CA GLY A 12 39.31 49.80 65.60
C GLY A 12 38.31 49.13 66.54
N ASP A 13 37.05 49.52 66.44
CA ASP A 13 35.97 49.03 67.28
C ASP A 13 35.86 47.51 67.22
N ARG A 14 35.63 46.88 68.38
CA ARG A 14 35.40 45.44 68.49
C ARG A 14 34.18 45.09 67.64
N GLY A 15 34.37 44.26 66.62
CA GLY A 15 33.28 43.77 65.77
C GLY A 15 32.15 43.16 66.60
N GLU A 16 30.91 43.46 66.24
CA GLU A 16 29.73 42.97 66.95
C GLU A 16 29.70 41.43 66.99
N PRO A 17 29.22 40.83 68.10
CA PRO A 17 29.01 39.38 68.15
C PRO A 17 28.07 38.95 67.02
N GLY A 18 28.47 37.92 66.26
CA GLY A 18 27.65 37.39 65.17
C GLY A 18 26.25 37.02 65.64
N GLN A 19 25.23 37.48 64.92
CA GLN A 19 23.83 37.19 65.25
C GLN A 19 23.60 35.67 65.27
N ARG A 20 22.87 35.20 66.29
CA ARG A 20 22.44 33.80 66.40
C ARG A 20 21.62 33.43 65.17
N GLY A 21 22.04 32.41 64.43
CA GLY A 21 21.32 31.92 63.25
C GLY A 21 19.86 31.60 63.60
N SER A 22 18.93 32.10 62.78
CA SER A 22 17.51 31.79 62.92
C SER A 22 17.29 30.28 62.79
N SER A 23 16.42 29.74 63.65
CA SER A 23 15.97 28.35 63.53
C SER A 23 15.33 28.17 62.16
N GLY A 24 15.72 27.10 61.44
CA GLY A 24 15.21 26.85 60.08
C GLY A 24 13.68 26.81 60.05
N GLU A 25 13.09 27.49 59.08
CA GLU A 25 11.64 27.45 58.86
C GLU A 25 11.21 26.01 58.57
N ASN A 26 10.15 25.55 59.26
CA ASN A 26 9.52 24.28 58.92
C ASN A 26 9.07 24.33 57.45
N GLY A 27 9.42 23.31 56.67
CA GLY A 27 9.09 23.24 55.25
C GLY A 27 7.58 23.42 55.04
N ALA A 28 7.21 24.27 54.08
CA ALA A 28 5.82 24.53 53.74
C ALA A 28 5.09 23.24 53.36
N ASP A 29 3.86 23.07 53.89
CA ASP A 29 3.01 21.94 53.56
C ASP A 29 2.83 21.83 52.03
N GLY A 30 2.91 20.60 51.51
CA GLY A 30 2.78 20.34 50.08
C GLY A 30 1.42 20.80 49.55
N LEU A 31 1.41 21.53 48.43
CA LEU A 31 0.18 22.03 47.81
C LEU A 31 -0.78 20.87 47.48
N PRO A 32 -2.10 21.04 47.70
CA PRO A 32 -3.10 20.04 47.34
C PRO A 32 -3.00 19.63 45.86
N GLY A 33 -3.17 18.33 45.58
CA GLY A 33 -3.17 17.82 44.21
C GLY A 33 -4.25 18.47 43.35
N LYS A 34 -3.91 18.85 42.11
CA LYS A 34 -4.83 19.50 41.19
C LYS A 34 -6.02 18.57 40.86
N PRO A 35 -7.26 19.07 40.73
CA PRO A 35 -8.40 18.27 40.30
C PRO A 35 -8.14 17.58 38.95
N GLY A 36 -8.63 16.34 38.80
CA GLY A 36 -8.50 15.59 37.56
C GLY A 36 -9.19 16.28 36.39
N LEU A 37 -8.58 16.19 35.19
CA LEU A 37 -9.13 16.79 33.97
C LEU A 37 -10.46 16.13 33.59
N LYS A 38 -11.46 16.96 33.27
CA LYS A 38 -12.77 16.52 32.79
C LYS A 38 -12.62 15.76 31.46
N GLY A 39 -13.22 14.58 31.35
CA GLY A 39 -13.19 13.78 30.12
C GLY A 39 -13.75 14.55 28.92
N SER A 40 -13.09 14.45 27.76
CA SER A 40 -13.53 15.07 26.52
C SER A 40 -14.84 14.45 26.02
N ARG A 41 -15.71 15.30 25.47
CA ARG A 41 -16.96 14.88 24.81
C ARG A 41 -16.60 14.09 23.54
N GLY A 42 -17.21 12.94 23.32
CA GLY A 42 -17.00 12.14 22.11
C GLY A 42 -17.42 12.90 20.85
N ASP A 43 -16.62 12.76 19.79
CA ASP A 43 -16.85 13.43 18.51
C ASP A 43 -18.14 12.95 17.84
N LYS A 44 -18.83 13.88 17.15
CA LYS A 44 -20.06 13.60 16.41
C LYS A 44 -19.74 12.68 15.21
N GLY A 45 -20.49 11.58 15.05
CA GLY A 45 -20.33 10.69 13.91
C GLY A 45 -20.46 11.43 12.57
N SER A 46 -19.57 11.13 11.63
CA SER A 46 -19.56 11.73 10.29
C SER A 46 -20.83 11.36 9.51
N PRO A 47 -21.35 12.25 8.64
CA PRO A 47 -22.44 11.91 7.72
C PRO A 47 -22.09 10.70 6.87
N GLY A 48 -23.10 9.85 6.57
CA GLY A 48 -22.92 8.71 5.67
C GLY A 48 -22.53 9.16 4.25
N PRO A 49 -21.82 8.33 3.48
CA PRO A 49 -21.41 8.67 2.12
C PRO A 49 -22.60 8.85 1.18
N THR A 50 -22.48 9.79 0.23
CA THR A 50 -23.45 9.98 -0.85
C THR A 50 -23.55 8.71 -1.70
N GLY A 51 -24.78 8.27 -2.01
CA GLY A 51 -25.00 7.10 -2.86
C GLY A 51 -24.42 7.27 -4.28
N PRO A 52 -24.04 6.18 -4.96
CA PRO A 52 -23.48 6.25 -6.31
C PRO A 52 -24.48 6.81 -7.33
N PRO A 53 -24.02 7.43 -8.43
CA PRO A 53 -24.87 7.84 -9.56
C PRO A 53 -25.65 6.65 -10.12
N GLY A 54 -26.90 6.86 -10.52
CA GLY A 54 -27.70 5.83 -11.20
C GLY A 54 -27.06 5.42 -12.52
N CYS A 55 -27.19 4.14 -12.89
CA CYS A 55 -26.69 3.63 -14.16
C CYS A 55 -27.32 4.37 -15.36
N PRO A 56 -26.57 4.61 -16.45
CA PRO A 56 -27.13 5.09 -17.71
C PRO A 56 -28.25 4.17 -18.20
N GLY A 57 -29.33 4.74 -18.74
CA GLY A 57 -30.40 3.97 -19.35
C GLY A 57 -29.88 3.12 -20.51
N GLN A 58 -30.48 1.94 -20.72
CA GLN A 58 -30.15 1.09 -21.87
C GLN A 58 -30.50 1.81 -23.17
N LEU A 59 -29.58 1.75 -24.15
CA LEU A 59 -29.81 2.21 -25.51
C LEU A 59 -30.98 1.39 -26.11
N GLY A 60 -31.99 2.07 -26.66
CA GLY A 60 -33.13 1.40 -27.29
C GLY A 60 -32.69 0.48 -28.43
N GLU A 61 -33.38 -0.64 -28.61
CA GLU A 61 -33.09 -1.57 -29.70
C GLU A 61 -33.27 -0.90 -31.07
N PRO A 62 -32.42 -1.22 -32.08
CA PRO A 62 -32.61 -0.75 -33.45
C PRO A 62 -33.99 -1.13 -33.99
N GLY A 63 -34.65 -0.19 -34.67
CA GLY A 63 -35.93 -0.44 -35.33
C GLY A 63 -35.85 -1.62 -36.31
N LEU A 64 -36.91 -2.43 -36.36
CA LEU A 64 -36.99 -3.58 -37.26
C LEU A 64 -36.86 -3.13 -38.73
N PRO A 65 -36.13 -3.89 -39.58
CA PRO A 65 -36.07 -3.62 -41.01
C PRO A 65 -37.45 -3.55 -41.65
N GLY A 66 -37.65 -2.58 -42.56
CA GLY A 66 -38.90 -2.46 -43.31
C GLY A 66 -39.25 -3.75 -44.06
N LYS A 67 -40.54 -4.10 -44.09
CA LYS A 67 -41.01 -5.29 -44.81
C LYS A 67 -40.69 -5.17 -46.31
N PRO A 68 -40.26 -6.26 -46.97
CA PRO A 68 -40.05 -6.25 -48.42
C PRO A 68 -41.31 -5.82 -49.17
N GLY A 69 -41.14 -5.02 -50.23
CA GLY A 69 -42.23 -4.63 -51.11
C GLY A 69 -42.90 -5.85 -51.76
N ILE A 70 -44.22 -5.77 -51.91
CA ILE A 70 -45.04 -6.82 -52.52
C ILE A 70 -44.60 -6.99 -53.98
N PRO A 71 -44.27 -8.21 -54.45
CA PRO A 71 -43.95 -8.45 -55.86
C PRO A 71 -45.13 -8.07 -56.76
N GLY A 72 -44.88 -7.30 -57.82
CA GLY A 72 -45.91 -6.94 -58.80
C GLY A 72 -46.55 -8.17 -59.43
N GLU A 73 -47.88 -8.16 -59.56
CA GLU A 73 -48.65 -9.23 -60.17
C GLU A 73 -48.19 -9.49 -61.62
N LYS A 74 -48.00 -10.77 -61.95
CA LYS A 74 -47.68 -11.22 -63.31
C LYS A 74 -48.84 -10.88 -64.24
N VAL A 75 -48.61 -9.97 -65.18
CA VAL A 75 -49.54 -9.68 -66.27
C VAL A 75 -49.64 -10.92 -67.17
N ALA A 76 -50.87 -11.39 -67.41
CA ALA A 76 -51.16 -12.49 -68.31
C ALA A 76 -50.70 -12.18 -69.74
N LYS A 77 -50.10 -13.18 -70.38
CA LYS A 77 -49.67 -13.19 -71.77
C LYS A 77 -50.85 -12.85 -72.69
N GLY A 78 -50.73 -11.79 -73.49
CA GLY A 78 -51.71 -11.41 -74.52
C GLY A 78 -51.67 -12.31 -75.75
N ASP A 79 -52.84 -12.51 -76.35
CA ASP A 79 -53.04 -13.25 -77.61
C ASP A 79 -52.48 -12.48 -78.84
N PRO A 80 -52.16 -13.18 -79.96
CA PRO A 80 -51.53 -12.58 -81.14
C PRO A 80 -52.46 -11.62 -81.90
N GLY A 81 -51.90 -10.51 -82.41
CA GLY A 81 -52.64 -9.33 -82.85
C GLY A 81 -53.16 -9.28 -84.30
N PHE A 82 -53.73 -8.12 -84.64
CA PHE A 82 -54.09 -7.67 -86.00
C PHE A 82 -53.47 -6.28 -86.28
N PRO A 83 -53.24 -5.90 -87.55
CA PRO A 83 -52.14 -5.00 -87.93
C PRO A 83 -52.51 -3.51 -88.11
N GLY A 84 -51.51 -2.66 -87.85
CA GLY A 84 -51.23 -1.42 -88.59
C GLY A 84 -51.76 -0.11 -87.97
N LEU A 85 -50.86 0.69 -87.37
CA LEU A 85 -50.66 2.13 -87.63
C LEU A 85 -49.63 2.73 -86.66
N ASP A 86 -48.69 3.48 -87.23
CA ASP A 86 -47.52 4.10 -86.60
C ASP A 86 -47.86 5.12 -85.49
N ILE A 87 -47.09 5.10 -84.38
CA ILE A 87 -46.48 6.24 -83.64
C ILE A 87 -45.56 5.65 -82.53
N PRO A 88 -44.25 5.96 -82.45
CA PRO A 88 -43.45 5.67 -81.26
C PRO A 88 -43.85 6.57 -80.08
N GLY A 89 -44.35 5.98 -78.98
CA GLY A 89 -44.62 6.69 -77.73
C GLY A 89 -43.35 6.98 -76.92
N PHE A 90 -43.30 8.13 -76.26
CA PHE A 90 -42.19 8.59 -75.42
C PHE A 90 -41.89 7.64 -74.24
N PRO A 91 -40.62 7.51 -73.78
CA PRO A 91 -40.28 6.81 -72.55
C PRO A 91 -41.00 7.43 -71.34
N GLY A 92 -41.57 6.59 -70.47
CA GLY A 92 -42.20 7.03 -69.22
C GLY A 92 -41.20 7.69 -68.26
N PRO A 93 -41.63 8.68 -67.46
CA PRO A 93 -40.75 9.36 -66.51
C PRO A 93 -40.28 8.42 -65.39
N PHE A 94 -39.04 8.60 -64.93
CA PHE A 94 -38.46 7.86 -63.79
C PHE A 94 -39.33 8.07 -62.52
N GLY A 95 -39.53 6.98 -61.78
CA GLY A 95 -40.21 7.02 -60.48
C GLY A 95 -39.45 7.85 -59.46
N LEU A 96 -40.18 8.65 -58.67
CA LEU A 96 -39.62 9.50 -57.62
C LEU A 96 -39.00 8.64 -56.48
N PRO A 97 -37.87 9.07 -55.88
CA PRO A 97 -37.30 8.41 -54.70
C PRO A 97 -38.28 8.38 -53.53
N GLY A 98 -38.26 7.29 -52.75
CA GLY A 98 -39.07 7.16 -51.53
C GLY A 98 -38.71 8.22 -50.50
N LEU A 99 -39.72 8.74 -49.79
CA LEU A 99 -39.55 9.74 -48.74
C LEU A 99 -38.72 9.19 -47.57
N PRO A 100 -37.84 10.00 -46.94
CA PRO A 100 -37.13 9.60 -45.72
C PRO A 100 -38.11 9.24 -44.60
N GLY A 101 -37.79 8.19 -43.83
CA GLY A 101 -38.59 7.79 -42.67
C GLY A 101 -38.65 8.91 -41.60
N PRO A 102 -39.72 8.98 -40.80
CA PRO A 102 -39.86 9.98 -39.75
C PRO A 102 -38.76 9.81 -38.69
N GLN A 103 -38.22 10.94 -38.21
CA GLN A 103 -37.26 10.98 -37.11
C GLN A 103 -37.91 10.45 -35.83
N GLY A 104 -37.21 9.54 -35.13
CA GLY A 104 -37.71 8.96 -33.88
C GLY A 104 -37.85 9.99 -32.77
N ASP A 105 -38.86 9.82 -31.92
CA ASP A 105 -39.15 10.70 -30.80
C ASP A 105 -38.02 10.72 -29.75
N GLU A 106 -37.75 11.90 -29.20
CA GLU A 106 -36.74 12.11 -28.16
C GLU A 106 -37.17 11.42 -26.84
N GLY A 107 -36.28 10.63 -26.24
CA GLY A 107 -36.56 9.92 -25.00
C GLY A 107 -36.82 10.88 -23.82
N SER A 108 -37.88 10.63 -23.07
CA SER A 108 -38.24 11.43 -21.89
C SER A 108 -37.16 11.38 -20.79
N PRO A 109 -36.85 12.50 -20.10
CA PRO A 109 -35.87 12.54 -19.02
C PRO A 109 -36.21 11.58 -17.86
N GLY A 110 -35.19 10.91 -17.32
CA GLY A 110 -35.35 10.01 -16.18
C GLY A 110 -35.86 10.71 -14.92
N ILE A 111 -36.74 10.02 -14.18
CA ILE A 111 -37.35 10.53 -12.94
C ILE A 111 -36.27 10.62 -11.86
N LYS A 112 -36.08 11.82 -11.28
CA LYS A 112 -35.13 12.05 -10.18
C LYS A 112 -35.54 11.23 -8.95
N GLY A 113 -34.64 10.39 -8.45
CA GLY A 113 -34.87 9.60 -7.24
C GLY A 113 -35.20 10.50 -6.03
N GLN A 114 -36.18 10.10 -5.23
CA GLN A 114 -36.53 10.82 -4.00
C GLN A 114 -35.37 10.79 -2.99
N PRO A 115 -35.06 11.90 -2.30
CA PRO A 115 -34.08 11.89 -1.21
C PRO A 115 -34.48 10.89 -0.12
N GLY A 116 -33.52 10.07 0.33
CA GLY A 116 -33.73 9.18 1.48
C GLY A 116 -34.11 9.99 2.72
N ARG A 117 -35.09 9.51 3.49
CA ARG A 117 -35.49 10.15 4.76
C ARG A 117 -34.30 10.13 5.74
N PRO A 118 -33.99 11.25 6.43
CA PRO A 118 -32.98 11.26 7.48
C PRO A 118 -33.32 10.20 8.55
N GLY A 119 -32.32 9.42 8.97
CA GLY A 119 -32.47 8.50 10.10
C GLY A 119 -32.82 9.27 11.38
N VAL A 120 -33.76 8.74 12.16
CA VAL A 120 -34.17 9.33 13.44
C VAL A 120 -32.97 9.31 14.40
N PRO A 121 -32.58 10.44 15.02
CA PRO A 121 -31.53 10.44 16.05
C PRO A 121 -31.91 9.48 17.18
N GLY A 122 -30.99 8.58 17.57
CA GLY A 122 -31.20 7.74 18.74
C GLY A 122 -31.44 8.59 19.98
N SER A 123 -32.45 8.25 20.78
CA SER A 123 -32.71 8.88 22.07
C SER A 123 -31.48 8.74 22.97
N MET A 124 -30.98 9.88 23.46
CA MET A 124 -29.95 9.95 24.48
C MET A 124 -30.42 9.16 25.71
N GLY A 125 -29.64 8.17 26.16
CA GLY A 125 -29.91 7.50 27.42
C GLY A 125 -29.75 8.51 28.57
N ASP A 126 -30.72 8.56 29.48
CA ASP A 126 -30.65 9.41 30.66
C ASP A 126 -29.38 9.12 31.45
N GLN A 127 -28.64 10.18 31.76
CA GLN A 127 -27.46 10.11 32.60
C GLN A 127 -27.89 9.75 34.02
N GLY A 128 -27.40 8.62 34.54
CA GLY A 128 -27.63 8.24 35.93
C GLY A 128 -27.18 9.34 36.90
N PRO A 129 -27.87 9.56 38.03
CA PRO A 129 -27.53 10.61 38.97
C PRO A 129 -26.10 10.45 39.49
N ILE A 130 -25.39 11.57 39.61
CA ILE A 130 -24.04 11.65 40.18
C ILE A 130 -24.09 11.10 41.61
N GLY A 131 -23.26 10.09 41.91
CA GLY A 131 -23.12 9.56 43.26
C GLY A 131 -22.58 10.64 44.22
N PRO A 132 -23.06 10.69 45.48
CA PRO A 132 -22.62 11.70 46.44
C PRO A 132 -21.10 11.62 46.67
N PRO A 133 -20.43 12.76 46.91
CA PRO A 133 -19.00 12.77 47.25
C PRO A 133 -18.72 11.87 48.46
N GLY A 134 -17.67 11.05 48.37
CA GLY A 134 -17.24 10.19 49.47
C GLY A 134 -16.89 11.03 50.71
N LEU A 135 -17.34 10.59 51.88
CA LEU A 135 -17.05 11.23 53.16
C LEU A 135 -15.52 11.37 53.36
N PRO A 136 -15.03 12.52 53.87
CA PRO A 136 -13.62 12.68 54.20
C PRO A 136 -13.15 11.58 55.16
N GLY A 137 -12.02 10.95 54.84
CA GLY A 137 -11.43 9.92 55.69
C GLY A 137 -11.07 10.48 57.07
N GLN A 138 -11.39 9.73 58.13
CA GLN A 138 -11.06 10.13 59.49
C GLN A 138 -9.53 10.31 59.66
N PRO A 139 -9.08 11.32 60.43
CA PRO A 139 -7.66 11.51 60.72
C PRO A 139 -7.06 10.26 61.36
N GLY A 140 -5.91 9.82 60.86
CA GLY A 140 -5.20 8.66 61.38
C GLY A 140 -4.77 8.86 62.84
N LEU A 141 -4.93 7.81 63.65
CA LEU A 141 -4.51 7.81 65.05
C LEU A 141 -2.98 8.04 65.17
N PRO A 142 -2.51 8.79 66.18
CA PRO A 142 -1.07 9.01 66.41
C PRO A 142 -0.31 7.69 66.57
N GLY A 143 0.79 7.54 65.83
CA GLY A 143 1.62 6.33 65.87
C GLY A 143 2.28 6.11 67.23
N LYS A 144 2.22 4.87 67.74
CA LYS A 144 2.94 4.46 68.95
C LYS A 144 4.45 4.29 68.65
N PRO A 145 5.34 4.58 69.62
CA PRO A 145 6.79 4.38 69.47
C PRO A 145 7.15 2.93 69.12
N GLY A 146 8.07 2.76 68.18
CA GLY A 146 8.41 1.48 67.59
C GLY A 146 9.07 0.50 68.55
N ALA A 147 8.63 -0.76 68.47
CA ALA A 147 9.37 -1.92 68.96
C ALA A 147 9.82 -2.74 67.75
N ILE A 148 11.14 -2.93 67.68
CA ILE A 148 11.93 -3.53 66.62
C ILE A 148 11.76 -5.05 66.65
N ILE A 149 11.15 -5.63 65.60
CA ILE A 149 11.40 -7.01 65.18
C ILE A 149 11.51 -7.00 63.66
N ALA A 150 12.74 -7.17 63.16
CA ALA A 150 13.06 -7.15 61.74
C ALA A 150 12.48 -8.40 61.05
N GLY A 151 11.43 -8.23 60.26
CA GLY A 151 11.09 -9.18 59.19
C GLY A 151 12.05 -8.98 58.03
N GLN A 152 12.83 -10.01 57.67
CA GLN A 152 13.67 -9.98 56.48
C GLN A 152 12.78 -9.75 55.25
N LYS A 153 12.94 -8.58 54.61
CA LYS A 153 12.41 -8.31 53.28
C LYS A 153 13.10 -9.26 52.30
N GLY A 154 12.31 -10.09 51.60
CA GLY A 154 12.83 -10.95 50.54
C GLY A 154 13.65 -10.15 49.54
N ASN A 155 14.84 -10.66 49.21
CA ASN A 155 15.75 -10.01 48.28
C ASN A 155 15.02 -9.72 46.97
N ARG A 156 15.20 -8.49 46.45
CA ARG A 156 14.80 -8.13 45.09
C ARG A 156 15.37 -9.20 44.16
N GLY A 157 14.51 -9.83 43.35
CA GLY A 157 14.97 -10.77 42.33
C GLY A 157 16.08 -10.13 41.51
N PRO A 158 17.11 -10.89 41.09
CA PRO A 158 18.21 -10.34 40.31
C PRO A 158 17.63 -9.50 39.15
N PRO A 159 18.25 -8.35 38.82
CA PRO A 159 17.92 -7.65 37.60
C PRO A 159 17.81 -8.68 36.48
N GLY A 160 16.71 -8.66 35.72
CA GLY A 160 16.63 -9.47 34.51
C GLY A 160 17.90 -9.22 33.70
N PRO A 161 18.49 -10.25 33.07
CA PRO A 161 19.75 -10.10 32.33
C PRO A 161 19.61 -8.86 31.44
N ASP A 162 20.60 -7.95 31.51
CA ASP A 162 20.61 -6.71 30.76
C ASP A 162 20.07 -6.99 29.37
N GLY A 163 18.87 -6.47 29.09
CA GLY A 163 18.30 -6.58 27.76
C GLY A 163 19.36 -6.03 26.84
N LYS A 164 19.94 -6.90 26.00
CA LYS A 164 20.88 -6.50 24.94
C LYS A 164 20.31 -5.21 24.35
N PRO A 165 21.10 -4.14 24.19
CA PRO A 165 20.58 -2.88 23.68
C PRO A 165 19.77 -3.23 22.43
N VAL A 166 18.48 -2.90 22.45
CA VAL A 166 17.59 -3.12 21.32
C VAL A 166 18.19 -2.26 20.21
N LYS A 167 19.08 -2.85 19.41
CA LYS A 167 19.55 -2.26 18.19
C LYS A 167 18.28 -2.08 17.37
N ARG A 168 17.88 -0.83 17.14
CA ARG A 168 16.84 -0.51 16.17
C ARG A 168 17.43 -0.81 14.79
N GLY A 169 17.58 -2.10 14.47
CA GLY A 169 18.06 -2.56 13.19
C GLY A 169 16.98 -2.35 12.14
N PHE A 170 17.34 -1.75 11.02
CA PHE A 170 16.47 -1.74 9.85
C PHE A 170 16.61 -3.09 9.16
N ILE A 171 15.53 -3.57 8.53
CA ILE A 171 15.53 -4.84 7.81
C ILE A 171 15.34 -4.59 6.32
N PHE A 172 16.02 -5.36 5.50
CA PHE A 172 15.83 -5.34 4.06
C PHE A 172 15.99 -6.75 3.49
N SER A 173 15.43 -6.97 2.31
CA SER A 173 15.58 -8.22 1.55
C SER A 173 16.55 -8.04 0.39
N ARG A 174 17.37 -9.06 0.16
CA ARG A 174 18.23 -9.20 -1.02
C ARG A 174 17.82 -10.43 -1.81
N HIS A 175 17.75 -10.31 -3.14
CA HIS A 175 17.29 -11.36 -4.05
C HIS A 175 18.41 -11.77 -5.01
N SER A 176 18.68 -13.07 -5.15
CA SER A 176 19.82 -13.56 -5.94
C SER A 176 19.53 -13.67 -7.45
N GLN A 177 18.25 -13.74 -7.82
CA GLN A 177 17.81 -14.16 -9.17
C GLN A 177 18.52 -15.45 -9.62
N SER A 178 18.77 -16.36 -8.67
CA SER A 178 19.35 -17.69 -8.86
C SER A 178 18.82 -18.66 -7.78
N THR A 179 19.18 -19.94 -7.92
CA THR A 179 18.92 -20.99 -6.92
C THR A 179 19.84 -20.89 -5.70
N GLU A 180 20.87 -20.05 -5.76
CA GLU A 180 21.80 -19.82 -4.66
C GLU A 180 21.26 -18.78 -3.70
N ILE A 181 21.42 -19.02 -2.40
CA ILE A 181 21.01 -18.10 -1.35
C ILE A 181 21.97 -16.89 -1.35
N PRO A 182 21.48 -15.64 -1.50
CA PRO A 182 22.36 -14.48 -1.53
C PRO A 182 22.91 -14.18 -0.13
N SER A 183 24.19 -13.81 -0.06
CA SER A 183 24.84 -13.40 1.18
C SER A 183 24.47 -11.98 1.58
N CYS A 184 24.32 -11.76 2.89
CA CYS A 184 24.16 -10.43 3.46
C CYS A 184 25.44 -9.58 3.23
N PRO A 185 25.30 -8.27 2.95
CA PRO A 185 26.45 -7.37 2.79
C PRO A 185 27.33 -7.28 4.04
N SER A 186 28.59 -6.86 3.87
CA SER A 186 29.54 -6.68 4.97
C SER A 186 29.00 -5.77 6.07
N GLY A 187 29.14 -6.18 7.33
CA GLY A 187 28.65 -5.41 8.48
C GLY A 187 27.16 -5.56 8.79
N THR A 188 26.49 -6.50 8.12
CA THR A 188 25.06 -6.80 8.31
C THR A 188 24.89 -8.24 8.79
N SER A 189 23.80 -8.54 9.50
CA SER A 189 23.52 -9.89 10.02
C SER A 189 22.34 -10.52 9.31
N GLN A 190 22.49 -11.78 8.90
CA GLN A 190 21.40 -12.57 8.33
C GLN A 190 20.38 -12.93 9.40
N ILE A 191 19.09 -12.70 9.10
CA ILE A 191 17.97 -13.11 9.94
C ILE A 191 17.45 -14.46 9.47
N TYR A 192 17.06 -14.56 8.19
CA TYR A 192 16.59 -15.80 7.57
C TYR A 192 16.73 -15.75 6.04
N SER A 193 16.53 -16.89 5.39
CA SER A 193 16.50 -17.01 3.93
C SER A 193 15.21 -17.68 3.45
N GLY A 194 14.87 -17.47 2.18
CA GLY A 194 13.61 -17.93 1.61
C GLY A 194 13.60 -17.88 0.09
N TYR A 195 12.39 -17.77 -0.45
CA TYR A 195 12.07 -17.65 -1.86
C TYR A 195 11.47 -16.28 -2.15
N SER A 196 11.80 -15.75 -3.32
CA SER A 196 11.51 -14.38 -3.74
C SER A 196 10.08 -14.23 -4.25
N LEU A 197 9.13 -13.90 -3.37
CA LEU A 197 7.76 -13.56 -3.72
C LEU A 197 7.71 -12.15 -4.32
N LEU A 198 7.09 -12.01 -5.49
CA LEU A 198 6.88 -10.72 -6.13
C LEU A 198 5.47 -10.18 -5.85
N PHE A 199 4.43 -10.94 -6.23
CA PHE A 199 3.04 -10.58 -5.98
C PHE A 199 2.11 -11.78 -6.00
N VAL A 200 0.89 -11.58 -5.52
CA VAL A 200 -0.21 -12.54 -5.61
C VAL A 200 -1.38 -11.89 -6.34
N GLN A 201 -2.19 -12.70 -7.01
CA GLN A 201 -3.42 -12.26 -7.63
C GLN A 201 -4.56 -13.17 -7.16
N GLY A 202 -5.47 -12.60 -6.38
CA GLY A 202 -6.61 -13.31 -5.82
C GLY A 202 -7.89 -12.62 -6.23
N ASN A 203 -8.89 -13.38 -6.71
CA ASN A 203 -10.15 -12.82 -7.19
C ASN A 203 -9.92 -11.68 -8.21
N GLU A 204 -9.02 -11.93 -9.17
CA GLU A 204 -8.65 -10.99 -10.25
C GLU A 204 -7.99 -9.68 -9.79
N GLN A 205 -7.58 -9.57 -8.52
CA GLN A 205 -6.90 -8.39 -7.99
C GLN A 205 -5.46 -8.70 -7.60
N ALA A 206 -4.50 -7.93 -8.13
CA ALA A 206 -3.10 -8.06 -7.73
C ALA A 206 -2.78 -7.34 -6.42
N HIS A 207 -1.89 -7.94 -5.64
CA HIS A 207 -1.26 -7.35 -4.47
C HIS A 207 0.22 -7.74 -4.43
N GLY A 208 1.10 -6.76 -4.67
CA GLY A 208 2.55 -6.98 -4.67
C GLY A 208 3.22 -6.71 -3.34
N GLN A 209 4.41 -7.31 -3.20
CA GLN A 209 5.34 -7.04 -2.12
C GLN A 209 6.49 -6.18 -2.66
N ASP A 210 6.92 -5.20 -1.87
CA ASP A 210 8.14 -4.47 -2.16
C ASP A 210 9.32 -5.43 -1.97
N LEU A 211 10.12 -5.62 -3.03
CA LEU A 211 11.28 -6.52 -3.04
C LEU A 211 12.38 -6.06 -2.06
N GLY A 212 12.39 -4.80 -1.63
CA GLY A 212 13.30 -4.33 -0.58
C GLY A 212 12.83 -4.69 0.83
N SER A 213 11.57 -5.12 1.00
CA SER A 213 10.97 -5.43 2.30
C SER A 213 11.05 -6.92 2.64
N ALA A 214 10.97 -7.28 3.93
CA ALA A 214 10.97 -8.68 4.35
C ALA A 214 9.79 -9.50 3.79
N GLY A 215 8.68 -8.85 3.42
CA GLY A 215 7.48 -9.50 2.88
C GLY A 215 7.70 -10.19 1.54
N SER A 216 8.68 -9.73 0.74
CA SER A 216 9.07 -10.38 -0.50
C SER A 216 9.87 -11.67 -0.32
N CYS A 217 10.27 -12.01 0.91
CA CYS A 217 11.09 -13.17 1.20
C CYS A 217 10.33 -14.18 2.07
N LEU A 218 9.68 -15.15 1.42
CA LEU A 218 8.92 -16.20 2.11
C LEU A 218 9.79 -17.42 2.38
N GLN A 219 9.79 -17.94 3.60
CA GLN A 219 10.61 -19.10 3.98
C GLN A 219 10.24 -20.38 3.23
N ARG A 220 9.01 -20.48 2.73
CA ARG A 220 8.48 -21.64 2.01
C ARG A 220 7.93 -21.21 0.67
N PHE A 221 8.27 -21.97 -0.36
CA PHE A 221 7.68 -21.85 -1.68
C PHE A 221 6.41 -22.71 -1.76
N THR A 222 5.41 -22.19 -2.43
CA THR A 222 4.21 -22.90 -2.88
C THR A 222 3.62 -22.11 -4.04
N THR A 223 3.04 -22.80 -5.02
CA THR A 223 2.35 -22.13 -6.14
C THR A 223 1.08 -21.40 -5.67
N MET A 224 0.60 -21.70 -4.47
CA MET A 224 -0.54 -21.06 -3.83
C MET A 224 -0.22 -20.74 -2.36
N PRO A 225 0.33 -19.55 -2.05
CA PRO A 225 0.73 -19.18 -0.69
C PRO A 225 -0.39 -18.60 0.17
N PHE A 226 -1.61 -18.51 -0.36
CA PHE A 226 -2.76 -17.93 0.34
C PHE A 226 -4.05 -18.74 0.14
N LEU A 227 -5.06 -18.40 0.92
CA LEU A 227 -6.41 -18.94 0.84
C LEU A 227 -7.40 -17.78 0.89
N LEU A 228 -8.64 -18.02 0.45
CA LEU A 228 -9.70 -17.02 0.50
C LEU A 228 -10.82 -17.53 1.42
N CYS A 229 -11.32 -16.65 2.28
CA CYS A 229 -12.47 -16.92 3.15
C CYS A 229 -13.62 -15.98 2.78
N ASN A 230 -14.85 -16.49 2.84
CA ASN A 230 -16.04 -15.69 2.59
C ASN A 230 -16.72 -15.27 3.91
N PRO A 231 -17.70 -14.33 3.87
CA PRO A 231 -18.46 -13.91 5.05
C PRO A 231 -19.26 -15.03 5.73
N SER A 232 -19.47 -16.16 5.05
CA SER A 232 -20.11 -17.35 5.60
C SER A 232 -19.15 -18.24 6.41
N ASN A 233 -17.95 -17.76 6.75
CA ASN A 233 -16.90 -18.50 7.46
C ASN A 233 -16.43 -19.78 6.72
N VAL A 234 -16.54 -19.80 5.38
CA VAL A 234 -16.01 -20.89 4.55
C VAL A 234 -14.74 -20.42 3.87
N CYS A 235 -13.65 -21.13 4.13
CA CYS A 235 -12.34 -20.89 3.51
C CYS A 235 -12.07 -21.93 2.43
N ARG A 236 -11.50 -21.49 1.31
CA ARG A 236 -11.12 -22.35 0.17
C ARG A 236 -9.64 -22.16 -0.11
N PHE A 237 -8.93 -23.27 -0.26
CA PHE A 237 -7.52 -23.31 -0.62
C PHE A 237 -7.37 -23.91 -2.00
N ALA A 238 -6.61 -23.23 -2.88
CA ALA A 238 -6.29 -23.70 -4.24
C ALA A 238 -7.50 -24.21 -5.07
N SER A 239 -8.70 -23.69 -4.79
CA SER A 239 -9.95 -24.16 -5.42
C SER A 239 -10.45 -23.25 -6.54
N ARG A 240 -9.73 -22.16 -6.81
CA ARG A 240 -10.06 -21.13 -7.81
C ARG A 240 -8.85 -20.83 -8.69
N ASN A 241 -9.09 -20.09 -9.76
CA ASN A 241 -8.06 -19.57 -10.66
C ASN A 241 -7.38 -18.34 -10.05
N ASP A 242 -6.65 -18.57 -8.96
CA ASP A 242 -5.80 -17.56 -8.33
C ASP A 242 -4.34 -17.84 -8.68
N TYR A 243 -3.50 -16.80 -8.58
CA TYR A 243 -2.12 -16.81 -9.06
C TYR A 243 -1.14 -16.33 -8.00
N SER A 244 0.10 -16.82 -8.09
CA SER A 244 1.24 -16.26 -7.38
C SER A 244 2.40 -16.06 -8.34
N TYR A 245 3.21 -15.05 -8.07
CA TYR A 245 4.31 -14.66 -8.94
C TYR A 245 5.59 -14.54 -8.13
N TRP A 246 6.65 -15.15 -8.65
CA TRP A 246 7.92 -15.28 -7.96
C TRP A 246 9.03 -14.77 -8.86
N LEU A 247 10.03 -14.08 -8.30
CA LEU A 247 11.21 -13.75 -9.09
C LEU A 247 11.85 -15.05 -9.58
N SER A 248 12.25 -15.05 -10.84
CA SER A 248 12.81 -16.22 -11.49
C SER A 248 14.33 -16.17 -11.58
N THR A 249 14.92 -17.31 -11.91
CA THR A 249 16.34 -17.45 -12.22
C THR A 249 16.62 -17.19 -13.70
N ALA A 250 17.88 -17.34 -14.10
CA ALA A 250 18.29 -17.31 -15.51
C ALA A 250 17.95 -18.61 -16.28
N GLU A 251 17.22 -19.54 -15.67
CA GLU A 251 16.86 -20.82 -16.30
C GLU A 251 15.95 -20.58 -17.52
N PRO A 252 16.30 -21.11 -18.71
CA PRO A 252 15.50 -20.93 -19.90
C PRO A 252 14.14 -21.64 -19.78
N MET A 253 13.13 -21.06 -20.44
CA MET A 253 11.82 -21.69 -20.56
C MET A 253 11.92 -23.04 -21.28
N PRO A 254 11.15 -24.06 -20.87
CA PRO A 254 11.08 -25.32 -21.60
C PRO A 254 10.76 -25.11 -23.08
N LEU A 255 11.43 -25.85 -23.96
CA LEU A 255 11.28 -25.73 -25.42
C LEU A 255 9.85 -26.02 -25.90
N ASP A 256 9.11 -26.85 -25.15
CA ASP A 256 7.73 -27.23 -25.41
C ASP A 256 6.71 -26.22 -24.84
N MET A 257 7.17 -25.17 -24.14
CA MET A 257 6.35 -24.19 -23.44
C MET A 257 5.36 -24.83 -22.45
N ALA A 258 5.62 -26.07 -22.00
CA ALA A 258 4.72 -26.80 -21.14
C ALA A 258 4.76 -26.24 -19.70
N PRO A 259 3.63 -26.22 -18.98
CA PRO A 259 3.61 -25.83 -17.57
C PRO A 259 4.51 -26.74 -16.72
N ILE A 260 5.40 -26.12 -15.94
CA ILE A 260 6.34 -26.81 -15.04
C ILE A 260 5.63 -27.10 -13.72
N SER A 261 5.88 -28.26 -13.10
CA SER A 261 5.23 -28.64 -11.84
C SER A 261 6.15 -29.41 -10.89
N GLY A 262 5.77 -29.44 -9.61
CA GLY A 262 6.47 -30.20 -8.58
C GLY A 262 7.94 -29.78 -8.43
N LYS A 263 8.83 -30.77 -8.27
CA LYS A 263 10.28 -30.53 -8.08
C LYS A 263 10.96 -29.88 -9.29
N ALA A 264 10.39 -30.00 -10.49
CA ALA A 264 10.94 -29.38 -11.69
C ALA A 264 10.91 -27.84 -11.63
N LEU A 265 10.17 -27.25 -10.69
CA LEU A 265 10.16 -25.81 -10.45
C LEU A 265 11.42 -25.28 -9.75
N GLU A 266 12.15 -26.13 -9.02
CA GLU A 266 13.28 -25.70 -8.17
C GLU A 266 14.35 -24.87 -8.91
N PRO A 267 14.75 -25.20 -10.16
CA PRO A 267 15.70 -24.40 -10.93
C PRO A 267 15.21 -22.99 -11.29
N TYR A 268 13.88 -22.77 -11.30
CA TYR A 268 13.25 -21.55 -11.79
C TYR A 268 13.00 -20.51 -10.71
N ILE A 269 12.96 -20.88 -9.43
CA ILE A 269 12.55 -19.96 -8.34
C ILE A 269 13.77 -19.30 -7.69
N SER A 270 13.80 -17.97 -7.71
CA SER A 270 14.86 -17.18 -7.05
C SER A 270 14.84 -17.34 -5.53
N ARG A 271 16.04 -17.36 -4.94
CA ARG A 271 16.24 -17.26 -3.49
C ARG A 271 16.40 -15.83 -3.01
N CYS A 272 16.14 -15.64 -1.71
CA CYS A 272 16.32 -14.36 -1.03
C CYS A 272 16.88 -14.56 0.38
N THR A 273 17.43 -13.48 0.93
CA THR A 273 17.90 -13.39 2.31
C THR A 273 17.45 -12.07 2.91
N VAL A 274 16.94 -12.13 4.14
CA VAL A 274 16.59 -10.94 4.93
C VAL A 274 17.72 -10.65 5.90
N CYS A 275 18.20 -9.41 5.85
CA CYS A 275 19.35 -8.96 6.62
C CYS A 275 18.95 -7.79 7.54
N GLU A 276 19.56 -7.74 8.71
CA GLU A 276 19.48 -6.62 9.64
C GLU A 276 20.67 -5.67 9.41
N VAL A 277 20.38 -4.38 9.31
CA VAL A 277 21.37 -3.32 9.04
C VAL A 277 21.30 -2.21 10.09
N PRO A 278 22.43 -1.54 10.37
CA PRO A 278 22.48 -0.48 11.38
C PRO A 278 21.84 0.84 10.93
N ALA A 279 21.59 1.03 9.63
CA ALA A 279 21.03 2.25 9.05
C ALA A 279 20.11 1.94 7.88
N VAL A 280 19.25 2.89 7.49
CA VAL A 280 18.33 2.76 6.35
C VAL A 280 19.10 2.49 5.06
N MET A 281 18.53 1.68 4.18
CA MET A 281 19.03 1.44 2.83
C MET A 281 18.09 2.09 1.81
N ILE A 282 18.66 2.70 0.77
CA ILE A 282 17.91 3.32 -0.33
C ILE A 282 18.49 2.90 -1.68
N ALA A 283 17.66 2.95 -2.71
CA ALA A 283 18.09 2.88 -4.10
C ALA A 283 18.26 4.28 -4.70
N VAL A 284 19.24 4.43 -5.58
CA VAL A 284 19.49 5.65 -6.36
C VAL A 284 19.57 5.25 -7.84
N HIS A 285 18.89 6.01 -8.69
CA HIS A 285 18.78 5.72 -10.12
C HIS A 285 19.42 6.84 -10.94
N SER A 286 20.22 6.49 -11.95
CA SER A 286 20.90 7.47 -12.80
C SER A 286 20.05 7.96 -13.97
N GLN A 287 19.08 7.15 -14.42
CA GLN A 287 18.40 7.31 -15.72
C GLN A 287 19.37 7.44 -16.89
N THR A 288 20.55 6.83 -16.78
CA THR A 288 21.58 6.72 -17.80
C THR A 288 22.16 5.31 -17.81
N THR A 289 23.09 5.02 -18.71
CA THR A 289 23.86 3.77 -18.70
C THR A 289 24.96 3.74 -17.63
N SER A 290 25.25 4.86 -16.98
CA SER A 290 26.27 4.95 -15.92
C SER A 290 25.69 4.63 -14.54
N VAL A 291 26.50 4.04 -13.67
CA VAL A 291 26.11 3.76 -12.27
C VAL A 291 26.09 5.09 -11.49
N PRO A 292 24.98 5.45 -10.82
CA PRO A 292 24.93 6.67 -10.03
C PRO A 292 25.82 6.56 -8.77
N PRO A 293 26.50 7.64 -8.36
CA PRO A 293 27.23 7.66 -7.10
C PRO A 293 26.26 7.62 -5.91
N CYS A 294 26.69 7.03 -4.80
CA CYS A 294 25.95 7.12 -3.53
C CYS A 294 25.99 8.57 -3.00
N PRO A 295 24.95 9.03 -2.27
CA PRO A 295 24.97 10.35 -1.63
C PRO A 295 26.13 10.46 -0.63
N GLN A 296 26.54 11.70 -0.32
CA GLN A 296 27.64 11.93 0.61
C GLN A 296 27.35 11.29 1.99
N GLY A 297 28.31 10.50 2.49
CA GLY A 297 28.18 9.76 3.76
C GLY A 297 27.51 8.38 3.65
N TRP A 298 27.10 7.97 2.44
CA TRP A 298 26.50 6.65 2.20
C TRP A 298 27.52 5.68 1.63
N GLN A 299 27.33 4.38 1.90
CA GLN A 299 28.17 3.30 1.41
C GLN A 299 27.41 2.48 0.36
N SER A 300 28.12 2.09 -0.70
CA SER A 300 27.55 1.24 -1.75
C SER A 300 27.44 -0.20 -1.28
N VAL A 301 26.29 -0.82 -1.56
CA VAL A 301 25.98 -2.20 -1.16
C VAL A 301 26.01 -3.14 -2.36
N TRP A 302 25.25 -2.82 -3.41
CA TRP A 302 25.32 -3.50 -4.71
C TRP A 302 25.02 -2.52 -5.85
N LYS A 303 25.15 -3.02 -7.08
CA LYS A 303 24.82 -2.33 -8.33
C LYS A 303 23.77 -3.16 -9.06
N GLY A 304 22.92 -2.51 -9.84
CA GLY A 304 21.85 -3.20 -10.55
C GLY A 304 21.13 -2.32 -11.55
N TYR A 305 19.97 -2.79 -11.99
CA TYR A 305 19.10 -2.21 -12.99
C TYR A 305 17.82 -1.70 -12.35
N SER A 306 17.30 -0.59 -12.89
CA SER A 306 16.15 0.12 -12.34
C SER A 306 14.83 -0.56 -12.71
N PHE A 307 14.30 -1.40 -11.83
CA PHE A 307 13.05 -2.13 -11.98
C PHE A 307 11.88 -1.36 -11.34
N VAL A 308 10.82 -1.10 -12.11
CA VAL A 308 9.75 -0.17 -11.71
C VAL A 308 8.45 -0.89 -11.41
N MET A 309 7.95 -1.64 -12.38
CA MET A 309 6.65 -2.30 -12.28
C MET A 309 6.59 -3.53 -13.18
N TYR A 310 5.52 -4.29 -13.01
CA TYR A 310 5.30 -5.55 -13.70
C TYR A 310 3.79 -5.79 -13.83
N THR A 311 3.42 -6.52 -14.87
CA THR A 311 2.03 -6.92 -15.14
C THR A 311 1.95 -8.43 -15.34
N GLY A 312 0.88 -9.03 -14.83
CA GLY A 312 0.57 -10.44 -14.98
C GLY A 312 -0.73 -10.69 -15.73
N ALA A 313 -1.40 -11.79 -15.36
CA ALA A 313 -2.67 -12.19 -15.95
C ALA A 313 -3.75 -11.11 -15.76
N GLY A 314 -4.53 -10.85 -16.82
CA GLY A 314 -5.59 -9.83 -16.78
C GLY A 314 -5.08 -8.38 -16.79
N SER A 315 -3.80 -8.14 -17.09
CA SER A 315 -3.17 -6.82 -17.01
C SER A 315 -3.12 -6.25 -15.59
N GLU A 316 -3.33 -7.09 -14.59
CA GLU A 316 -3.15 -6.72 -13.19
C GLU A 316 -1.68 -6.41 -12.93
N ALA A 317 -1.44 -5.36 -12.13
CA ALA A 317 -0.13 -4.76 -12.01
C ALA A 317 0.22 -4.46 -10.56
N SER A 318 1.52 -4.47 -10.29
CA SER A 318 2.09 -3.89 -9.08
C SER A 318 3.48 -3.34 -9.41
N GLY A 319 4.14 -2.70 -8.45
CA GLY A 319 5.44 -2.11 -8.67
C GLY A 319 6.30 -2.00 -7.43
N GLN A 320 7.44 -1.36 -7.62
CA GLN A 320 8.45 -1.11 -6.62
C GLN A 320 8.53 0.38 -6.32
N ALA A 321 8.72 0.74 -5.05
CA ALA A 321 9.06 2.11 -4.72
C ALA A 321 10.48 2.40 -5.22
N LEU A 322 10.67 3.45 -6.03
CA LEU A 322 11.98 3.79 -6.60
C LEU A 322 13.06 4.11 -5.55
N ALA A 323 12.67 4.48 -4.33
CA ALA A 323 13.62 4.67 -3.23
C ALA A 323 13.95 3.36 -2.49
N SER A 324 13.14 2.30 -2.67
CA SER A 324 13.35 1.01 -2.04
C SER A 324 14.48 0.24 -2.70
N PRO A 325 15.29 -0.53 -1.95
CA PRO A 325 16.24 -1.46 -2.56
C PRO A 325 15.61 -2.43 -3.57
N GLY A 326 14.29 -2.69 -3.45
CA GLY A 326 13.53 -3.54 -4.37
C GLY A 326 13.44 -3.04 -5.81
N SER A 327 13.67 -1.74 -6.05
CA SER A 327 13.72 -1.17 -7.40
C SER A 327 15.07 -1.39 -8.10
N CYS A 328 16.08 -2.00 -7.45
CA CYS A 328 17.42 -2.17 -7.98
C CYS A 328 17.81 -3.66 -8.08
N LEU A 329 17.36 -4.34 -9.13
CA LEU A 329 17.68 -5.77 -9.37
C LEU A 329 19.12 -5.93 -9.88
N GLU A 330 19.89 -6.84 -9.28
CA GLU A 330 21.31 -7.05 -9.61
C GLU A 330 21.50 -7.60 -11.04
N LYS A 331 20.54 -8.38 -11.55
CA LYS A 331 20.59 -8.96 -12.90
C LYS A 331 19.41 -8.48 -13.74
N PHE A 332 19.71 -8.07 -14.96
CA PHE A 332 18.69 -7.74 -15.95
C PHE A 332 18.15 -9.02 -16.60
N HIS A 333 16.83 -9.18 -16.57
CA HIS A 333 16.10 -10.20 -17.33
C HIS A 333 14.88 -9.53 -17.96
N ALA A 334 14.60 -9.84 -19.23
CA ALA A 334 13.45 -9.27 -19.92
C ALA A 334 12.13 -9.59 -19.20
N ILE A 335 12.01 -10.81 -18.64
CA ILE A 335 10.91 -11.20 -17.76
C ILE A 335 11.55 -11.80 -16.49
N PRO A 336 11.67 -11.03 -15.39
CA PRO A 336 12.39 -11.45 -14.19
C PRO A 336 11.54 -12.28 -13.22
N PHE A 337 10.36 -12.76 -13.64
CA PHE A 337 9.43 -13.49 -12.77
C PHE A 337 8.68 -14.58 -13.53
N ILE A 338 8.22 -15.59 -12.79
CA ILE A 338 7.41 -16.71 -13.30
C ILE A 338 6.01 -16.67 -12.67
N GLU A 339 4.99 -17.02 -13.47
CA GLU A 339 3.60 -17.10 -13.03
C GLU A 339 3.27 -18.51 -12.56
N CYS A 340 2.69 -18.64 -11.37
CA CYS A 340 2.28 -19.89 -10.75
C CYS A 340 0.78 -19.91 -10.45
N HIS A 341 0.18 -21.09 -10.55
CA HIS A 341 -1.26 -21.32 -10.43
C HIS A 341 -1.61 -22.18 -9.22
N GLY A 342 -2.84 -22.05 -8.73
CA GLY A 342 -3.41 -22.91 -7.67
C GLY A 342 -3.31 -24.41 -7.93
N ARG A 343 -3.33 -24.83 -9.20
CA ARG A 343 -3.21 -26.24 -9.63
C ARG A 343 -1.80 -26.84 -9.52
N GLY A 344 -0.82 -26.11 -8.99
CA GLY A 344 0.55 -26.64 -8.80
C GLY A 344 1.48 -26.48 -10.01
N THR A 345 1.12 -25.64 -10.98
CA THR A 345 1.90 -25.42 -12.20
C THR A 345 2.42 -24.00 -12.27
N CYS A 346 3.60 -23.78 -12.86
CA CYS A 346 4.08 -22.45 -13.23
C CYS A 346 4.55 -22.40 -14.68
N ASN A 347 4.49 -21.22 -15.29
CA ASN A 347 5.01 -20.99 -16.64
C ASN A 347 5.33 -19.52 -16.87
N TYR A 348 5.98 -19.21 -17.99
CA TYR A 348 6.10 -17.86 -18.50
C TYR A 348 5.06 -17.63 -19.59
N TYR A 349 4.44 -16.46 -19.60
CA TYR A 349 3.40 -16.12 -20.54
C TYR A 349 3.74 -14.85 -21.32
N SER A 350 3.29 -14.77 -22.57
CA SER A 350 3.57 -13.65 -23.48
C SER A 350 2.93 -12.32 -23.06
N ASN A 351 1.91 -12.37 -22.19
CA ASN A 351 1.24 -11.21 -21.62
C ASN A 351 1.88 -10.73 -20.29
N SER A 352 2.93 -11.41 -19.82
CA SER A 352 3.73 -10.92 -18.70
C SER A 352 4.67 -9.84 -19.20
N TYR A 353 4.66 -8.67 -18.56
CA TYR A 353 5.56 -7.57 -18.90
C TYR A 353 6.33 -7.10 -17.67
N SER A 354 7.56 -6.63 -17.91
CA SER A 354 8.40 -5.98 -16.93
C SER A 354 8.75 -4.58 -17.42
N PHE A 355 8.78 -3.61 -16.50
CA PHE A 355 9.00 -2.21 -16.82
C PHE A 355 10.22 -1.70 -16.07
N TRP A 356 11.11 -1.05 -16.81
CA TRP A 356 12.40 -0.57 -16.34
C TRP A 356 12.53 0.92 -16.60
N LEU A 357 13.29 1.65 -15.76
CA LEU A 357 13.58 3.05 -16.07
C LEU A 357 14.44 3.13 -17.34
N ALA A 358 13.99 3.91 -18.31
CA ALA A 358 14.71 4.16 -19.54
C ALA A 358 15.95 5.04 -19.30
N SER A 359 16.98 4.83 -20.12
CA SER A 359 18.11 5.75 -20.21
C SER A 359 17.72 6.99 -21.02
N ILE A 360 17.79 8.16 -20.41
CA ILE A 360 17.42 9.43 -21.02
C ILE A 360 18.69 10.21 -21.35
N ASN A 361 18.77 10.76 -22.57
CA ASN A 361 19.82 11.71 -22.90
C ASN A 361 19.53 13.05 -22.21
N PRO A 362 20.41 13.55 -21.31
CA PRO A 362 20.15 14.79 -20.57
C PRO A 362 19.91 16.02 -21.46
N ARG A 363 20.45 16.02 -22.69
CA ARG A 363 20.25 17.11 -23.66
C ARG A 363 18.86 17.11 -24.30
N ARG A 364 18.00 16.11 -24.00
CA ARG A 364 16.75 15.85 -24.73
C ARG A 364 15.54 15.56 -23.84
N ILE A 365 15.58 15.94 -22.57
CA ILE A 365 14.55 15.63 -21.56
C ILE A 365 13.14 16.06 -21.99
N LEU A 366 13.01 17.16 -22.75
CA LEU A 366 11.73 17.71 -23.21
C LEU A 366 11.47 17.47 -24.71
N ASN A 367 12.32 16.70 -25.39
CA ASN A 367 12.14 16.41 -26.81
C ASN A 367 11.28 15.16 -26.98
N GLN A 368 10.63 15.03 -28.14
CA GLN A 368 9.93 13.80 -28.50
C GLN A 368 10.87 12.59 -28.39
N CYS A 369 10.37 11.53 -27.73
CA CYS A 369 11.08 10.27 -27.60
C CYS A 369 11.29 9.68 -29.01
N PHE A 370 12.51 9.22 -29.30
CA PHE A 370 12.75 8.47 -30.53
C PHE A 370 12.20 7.06 -30.35
N SER A 371 11.32 6.65 -31.27
CA SER A 371 10.94 5.24 -31.42
C SER A 371 12.07 4.54 -32.16
N SER A 372 12.97 3.86 -31.44
CA SER A 372 13.80 2.83 -32.07
C SER A 372 12.93 1.57 -32.17
N LEU A 373 12.45 1.27 -33.38
CA LEU A 373 11.90 -0.06 -33.71
C LEU A 373 13.04 -1.06 -33.84
#